data_AF-A0AAQ3KQU9-F1
#
_entry.id   AF-A0AAQ3KQU9-F1
#
_cell.length_a   1.000
_cell.length_b   1.000
_cell.length_c   1.000
_cell.angle_alpha   90.00
_cell.angle_beta   90.00
_cell.angle_gamma   90.00
#
_symmetry.space_group_name_H-M   'P 1'
#
loop_
_entity.id
_entity.type
_entity.pdbx_description
1 polymer ?
#
loop_
_entity_poly.entity_id
_entity_poly.type
_entity_poly.pdbx_seq_one_letter_code
_entity_poly.pdbx_strand_id
1 'polypeptide(L)'
;MEALSSPASSLKAAATTPFLSAATHLNQLPLHPPRSAPLPVPNLSATGTLKPQSHHYLTKFPLRISSPPRPRPSHLDVPPRRTTYRSASTGYAAALVDAARCDGVLGAAERDARRLLHGIRGVLVDQALDERTKGKVVRGVAEGGGFYRHLVSLVRMLVAKGRVGLVEEVMEEFGRICDGLSGTRAVVVSSKGDMEDERLLEIARKVQKASGAPRVRVRHVRMLAA
;
A
#
# COMPACT_ATOMS: atom_id res chain seq x y z
N MET A 1 6.18 63.04 27.41
CA MET A 1 4.77 63.39 27.13
C MET A 1 4.47 62.88 25.73
N GLU A 2 3.47 62.01 25.63
CA GLU A 2 2.57 61.78 24.46
C GLU A 2 3.22 61.36 23.11
N ALA A 3 2.63 60.53 22.25
CA ALA A 3 1.42 59.70 22.29
C ALA A 3 1.52 58.69 21.12
N LEU A 4 0.68 57.68 21.23
CA LEU A 4 0.39 56.58 20.29
C LEU A 4 -0.04 57.08 18.90
N SER A 5 0.21 56.30 17.84
CA SER A 5 -0.78 56.10 16.77
C SER A 5 -0.43 54.99 15.77
N SER A 6 -1.31 53.99 15.72
CA SER A 6 -1.55 53.12 14.57
C SER A 6 -2.55 53.77 13.60
N PRO A 7 -2.64 53.29 12.35
CA PRO A 7 -3.91 52.71 11.86
C PRO A 7 -3.63 51.40 11.06
N ALA A 8 -4.37 50.30 11.19
CA ALA A 8 -5.79 49.99 10.95
C ALA A 8 -6.21 49.87 9.45
N SER A 9 -6.52 48.62 9.08
CA SER A 9 -7.52 48.13 8.10
C SER A 9 -7.49 48.50 6.61
N SER A 10 -7.50 47.46 5.77
CA SER A 10 -8.64 47.24 4.85
C SER A 10 -8.72 45.79 4.36
N LEU A 11 -9.76 45.10 4.82
CA LEU A 11 -10.35 43.91 4.21
C LEU A 11 -10.99 44.31 2.88
N LYS A 12 -10.74 43.52 1.82
CA LYS A 12 -11.55 43.58 0.60
C LYS A 12 -11.97 42.17 0.21
N ALA A 13 -13.15 41.80 0.69
CA ALA A 13 -13.96 40.73 0.12
C ALA A 13 -14.71 41.29 -1.09
N ALA A 14 -14.72 40.55 -2.19
CA ALA A 14 -15.65 40.77 -3.29
C ALA A 14 -16.27 39.41 -3.65
N ALA A 15 -17.51 39.23 -3.21
CA ALA A 15 -18.43 38.26 -3.75
C ALA A 15 -18.98 38.80 -5.08
N THR A 16 -19.04 37.96 -6.11
CA THR A 16 -19.91 38.23 -7.27
C THR A 16 -20.33 36.90 -7.92
N THR A 17 -21.47 36.37 -7.50
CA THR A 17 -22.45 35.73 -8.39
C THR A 17 -23.38 36.83 -8.91
N PRO A 18 -23.98 36.72 -10.11
CA PRO A 18 -25.30 36.05 -10.18
C PRO A 18 -25.65 35.37 -11.52
N PHE A 19 -26.71 34.52 -11.46
CA PHE A 19 -27.84 34.39 -12.41
C PHE A 19 -27.58 33.94 -13.87
N LEU A 20 -28.40 33.14 -14.58
CA LEU A 20 -29.67 32.43 -14.34
C LEU A 20 -30.01 31.57 -15.58
N SER A 21 -30.88 30.57 -15.40
CA SER A 21 -31.85 29.99 -16.36
C SER A 21 -31.33 29.15 -17.55
N ALA A 22 -31.98 28.08 -18.00
CA ALA A 22 -33.38 27.68 -17.86
C ALA A 22 -33.56 26.15 -17.96
N ALA A 23 -34.62 25.67 -17.32
CA ALA A 23 -35.19 24.34 -17.45
C ALA A 23 -35.91 24.14 -18.80
N THR A 24 -35.96 22.90 -19.27
CA THR A 24 -37.16 22.37 -19.92
C THR A 24 -37.42 20.94 -19.44
N HIS A 25 -38.69 20.76 -19.10
CA HIS A 25 -39.37 19.65 -18.47
C HIS A 25 -40.04 18.82 -19.56
N LEU A 26 -40.09 17.49 -19.47
CA LEU A 26 -41.14 16.58 -20.01
C LEU A 26 -40.82 15.17 -19.45
N ASN A 27 -41.56 14.69 -18.45
CA ASN A 27 -42.73 13.78 -18.58
C ASN A 27 -42.36 12.43 -19.24
N GLN A 28 -42.73 11.24 -18.80
CA GLN A 28 -43.64 10.69 -17.78
C GLN A 28 -43.36 9.16 -17.73
N LEU A 29 -43.58 8.53 -16.58
CA LEU A 29 -43.60 7.06 -16.38
C LEU A 29 -44.73 6.39 -17.19
N PRO A 30 -44.62 5.09 -17.51
CA PRO A 30 -45.46 4.13 -16.79
C PRO A 30 -44.81 2.76 -16.45
N LEU A 31 -44.99 2.34 -15.19
CA LEU A 31 -45.68 1.10 -14.77
C LEU A 31 -45.53 -0.18 -15.63
N HIS A 32 -44.69 -1.14 -15.20
CA HIS A 32 -44.99 -2.55 -14.83
C HIS A 32 -43.75 -3.48 -14.90
N PRO A 33 -43.64 -4.51 -14.03
CA PRO A 33 -42.60 -5.53 -14.08
C PRO A 33 -43.06 -6.81 -14.81
N PRO A 34 -42.14 -7.59 -15.40
CA PRO A 34 -42.31 -9.04 -15.56
C PRO A 34 -41.23 -9.77 -14.74
N ARG A 35 -41.62 -10.58 -13.76
CA ARG A 35 -42.07 -11.98 -13.87
C ARG A 35 -40.89 -12.96 -13.95
N SER A 36 -40.79 -13.72 -12.87
CA SER A 36 -39.92 -14.86 -12.61
C SER A 36 -39.96 -15.93 -13.71
N ALA A 37 -38.80 -16.52 -14.01
CA ALA A 37 -38.72 -17.89 -14.52
C ALA A 37 -37.40 -18.57 -14.05
N PRO A 38 -37.42 -19.87 -13.66
CA PRO A 38 -36.28 -20.58 -13.07
C PRO A 38 -35.52 -21.49 -14.08
N LEU A 39 -34.30 -21.84 -13.65
CA LEU A 39 -33.34 -22.91 -14.01
C LEU A 39 -33.69 -23.95 -15.11
N PRO A 40 -32.64 -24.52 -15.72
CA PRO A 40 -32.52 -25.98 -15.82
C PRO A 40 -31.23 -26.50 -15.16
N VAL A 41 -31.42 -27.30 -14.12
CA VAL A 41 -30.44 -28.27 -13.59
C VAL A 41 -30.56 -29.58 -14.38
N PRO A 42 -29.46 -30.23 -14.79
CA PRO A 42 -29.52 -31.61 -15.23
C PRO A 42 -29.53 -32.54 -14.01
N ASN A 43 -30.65 -33.24 -13.86
CA ASN A 43 -30.90 -34.27 -12.87
C ASN A 43 -30.54 -35.63 -13.50
N LEU A 44 -29.62 -36.38 -12.89
CA LEU A 44 -29.47 -37.82 -13.12
C LEU A 44 -29.43 -38.49 -11.76
N SER A 45 -30.57 -39.01 -11.36
CA SER A 45 -30.72 -39.94 -10.25
C SER A 45 -30.40 -41.35 -10.76
N ALA A 46 -29.58 -42.09 -10.02
CA ALA A 46 -29.65 -43.54 -10.00
C ALA A 46 -29.32 -44.03 -8.59
N THR A 47 -30.38 -44.40 -7.89
CA THR A 47 -30.43 -45.14 -6.64
C THR A 47 -29.82 -46.53 -6.81
N GLY A 48 -28.96 -46.92 -5.87
CA GLY A 48 -28.41 -48.27 -5.78
C GLY A 48 -27.99 -48.58 -4.36
N THR A 49 -28.97 -48.99 -3.55
CA THR A 49 -28.80 -49.48 -2.19
C THR A 49 -28.21 -50.89 -2.21
N LEU A 50 -27.00 -51.11 -1.69
CA LEU A 50 -26.61 -52.39 -1.09
C LEU A 50 -25.60 -52.17 0.07
N LYS A 51 -25.82 -52.97 1.13
CA LYS A 51 -25.20 -52.97 2.46
C LYS A 51 -23.70 -53.36 2.47
N PRO A 52 -23.00 -53.13 3.60
CA PRO A 52 -21.56 -53.32 3.71
C PRO A 52 -21.21 -54.78 4.01
N GLN A 53 -20.15 -55.30 3.40
CA GLN A 53 -19.57 -56.59 3.76
C GLN A 53 -18.07 -56.43 4.02
N SER A 54 -17.73 -56.49 5.30
CA SER A 54 -16.39 -56.68 5.84
C SER A 54 -15.94 -58.11 5.56
N HIS A 55 -14.78 -58.31 4.93
CA HIS A 55 -13.95 -59.49 5.16
C HIS A 55 -12.46 -59.14 5.01
N HIS A 56 -11.73 -59.40 6.09
CA HIS A 56 -10.27 -59.38 6.19
C HIS A 56 -9.63 -60.42 5.28
N TYR A 57 -8.63 -60.05 4.48
CA TYR A 57 -7.55 -60.97 4.09
C TYR A 57 -6.22 -60.22 3.97
N LEU A 58 -5.27 -60.66 4.81
CA LEU A 58 -3.83 -60.43 4.68
C LEU A 58 -3.34 -61.01 3.36
N THR A 59 -2.72 -60.20 2.50
CA THR A 59 -1.69 -60.69 1.57
C THR A 59 -0.65 -59.62 1.32
N LYS A 60 0.55 -59.88 1.85
CA LYS A 60 1.81 -59.20 1.53
C LYS A 60 2.19 -59.53 0.09
N PHE A 61 2.45 -58.52 -0.74
CA PHE A 61 3.33 -58.65 -1.89
C PHE A 61 4.18 -57.39 -2.05
N PRO A 62 5.52 -57.50 -2.01
CA PRO A 62 6.41 -56.41 -2.31
C PRO A 62 6.76 -56.45 -3.80
N LEU A 63 6.48 -55.38 -4.54
CA LEU A 63 7.11 -55.16 -5.84
C LEU A 63 7.87 -53.82 -5.79
N ARG A 64 9.18 -53.97 -5.60
CA ARG A 64 10.21 -52.96 -5.79
C ARG A 64 10.09 -52.40 -7.20
N ILE A 65 9.63 -51.16 -7.34
CA ILE A 65 9.87 -50.36 -8.53
C ILE A 65 11.26 -49.74 -8.35
N SER A 66 12.26 -50.34 -8.99
CA SER A 66 13.60 -49.78 -9.11
C SER A 66 13.56 -48.68 -10.16
N SER A 67 13.55 -47.43 -9.69
CA SER A 67 13.79 -46.27 -10.56
C SER A 67 15.30 -46.05 -10.70
N PRO A 68 15.84 -45.85 -11.92
CA PRO A 68 17.26 -45.56 -12.08
C PRO A 68 17.62 -44.18 -11.48
N PRO A 69 18.79 -44.04 -10.84
CA PRO A 69 19.23 -42.76 -10.28
C PRO A 69 19.56 -41.79 -11.41
N ARG A 70 18.79 -40.70 -11.48
CA ARG A 70 19.07 -39.55 -12.36
C ARG A 70 20.39 -38.91 -11.89
N PRO A 71 21.40 -38.71 -12.76
CA PRO A 71 22.62 -38.01 -12.37
C PRO A 71 22.26 -36.56 -12.01
N ARG A 72 22.49 -36.19 -10.74
CA ARG A 72 22.50 -34.79 -10.31
C ARG A 72 23.69 -34.11 -11.00
N PRO A 73 23.50 -33.04 -11.78
CA PRO A 73 24.61 -32.18 -12.11
C PRO A 73 25.12 -31.54 -10.80
N SER A 74 26.35 -31.86 -10.44
CA SER A 74 27.16 -31.17 -9.45
C SER A 74 27.45 -29.75 -9.96
N HIS A 75 26.44 -28.89 -9.84
CA HIS A 75 26.62 -27.47 -10.01
C HIS A 75 27.20 -26.95 -8.70
N LEU A 76 28.52 -26.73 -8.75
CA LEU A 76 29.27 -25.66 -8.11
C LEU A 76 28.57 -24.97 -6.94
N ASP A 77 29.25 -24.98 -5.79
CA ASP A 77 29.08 -24.11 -4.63
C ASP A 77 28.82 -22.64 -5.02
N VAL A 78 27.60 -22.35 -5.46
CA VAL A 78 27.02 -21.03 -5.33
C VAL A 78 26.57 -21.01 -3.88
N PRO A 79 27.23 -20.25 -2.99
CA PRO A 79 26.72 -20.10 -1.64
C PRO A 79 25.27 -19.64 -1.77
N PRO A 80 24.31 -20.20 -1.01
CA PRO A 80 22.95 -19.69 -1.03
C PRO A 80 23.09 -18.19 -0.79
N ARG A 81 22.76 -17.38 -1.81
CA ARG A 81 22.59 -15.94 -1.64
C ARG A 81 21.74 -15.85 -0.41
N ARG A 82 22.31 -15.34 0.69
CA ARG A 82 21.64 -15.30 1.99
C ARG A 82 20.26 -14.77 1.69
N THR A 83 19.27 -15.66 1.74
CA THR A 83 17.88 -15.27 1.71
C THR A 83 17.73 -14.57 3.04
N THR A 84 18.10 -13.29 3.07
CA THR A 84 17.69 -12.35 4.08
C THR A 84 16.23 -12.67 4.27
N TYR A 85 15.86 -13.21 5.43
CA TYR A 85 14.48 -13.52 5.75
C TYR A 85 13.66 -12.35 5.23
N ARG A 86 12.90 -12.58 4.15
CA ARG A 86 12.22 -11.49 3.45
C ARG A 86 11.25 -10.96 4.50
N SER A 87 11.48 -9.74 4.98
CA SER A 87 10.67 -9.21 6.06
C SER A 87 9.21 -9.23 5.61
N ALA A 88 8.29 -9.39 6.56
CA ALA A 88 6.86 -9.34 6.23
C ALA A 88 6.53 -8.03 5.48
N SER A 89 7.23 -6.94 5.83
CA SER A 89 7.12 -5.63 5.18
C SER A 89 7.49 -5.68 3.69
N THR A 90 8.62 -6.27 3.31
CA THR A 90 8.99 -6.44 1.89
C THR A 90 7.98 -7.32 1.14
N GLY A 91 7.41 -8.33 1.80
CA GLY A 91 6.37 -9.20 1.24
C GLY A 91 5.10 -8.44 0.85
N TYR A 92 4.53 -7.70 1.80
CA TYR A 92 3.35 -6.87 1.56
C TYR A 92 3.63 -5.72 0.58
N ALA A 93 4.79 -5.08 0.68
CA ALA A 93 5.19 -4.01 -0.22
C ALA A 93 5.24 -4.48 -1.68
N ALA A 94 5.82 -5.66 -1.93
CA ALA A 94 5.83 -6.24 -3.28
C ALA A 94 4.41 -6.54 -3.80
N ALA A 95 3.53 -7.09 -2.95
CA ALA A 95 2.14 -7.32 -3.35
C ALA A 95 1.40 -6.02 -3.69
N LEU A 96 1.67 -4.92 -2.97
CA LEU A 96 1.14 -3.60 -3.32
C LEU A 96 1.68 -3.08 -4.65
N VAL A 97 2.98 -3.30 -4.94
CA VAL A 97 3.58 -2.93 -6.22
C VAL A 97 2.92 -3.69 -7.37
N ASP A 98 2.72 -4.99 -7.21
CA ASP A 98 2.08 -5.82 -8.22
C ASP A 98 0.64 -5.37 -8.46
N ALA A 99 -0.15 -5.16 -7.39
CA ALA A 99 -1.52 -4.64 -7.50
C ALA A 99 -1.58 -3.27 -8.20
N ALA A 100 -0.72 -2.32 -7.80
CA ALA A 100 -0.71 -0.98 -8.37
C ALA A 100 -0.24 -0.97 -9.83
N ARG A 101 0.61 -1.92 -10.24
CA ARG A 101 1.01 -2.12 -11.64
C ARG A 101 -0.12 -2.71 -12.48
N CYS A 102 -0.81 -3.73 -11.97
CA CYS A 102 -1.99 -4.29 -12.62
C CYS A 102 -3.08 -3.22 -12.83
N ASP A 103 -3.23 -2.33 -11.86
CA ASP A 103 -4.17 -1.20 -11.93
C ASP A 103 -3.65 0.00 -12.76
N GLY A 104 -2.37 0.02 -13.17
CA GLY A 104 -1.77 1.14 -13.90
C GLY A 104 -1.57 2.42 -13.08
N VAL A 105 -1.59 2.35 -11.75
CA VAL A 105 -1.60 3.51 -10.83
C VAL A 105 -0.37 3.59 -9.92
N LEU A 106 0.74 2.94 -10.26
CA LEU A 106 1.94 2.85 -9.40
C LEU A 106 2.41 4.21 -8.85
N GLY A 107 2.49 5.24 -9.68
CA GLY A 107 2.92 6.58 -9.23
C GLY A 107 1.90 7.30 -8.33
N ALA A 108 0.60 7.04 -8.50
CA ALA A 108 -0.42 7.57 -7.60
C ALA A 108 -0.41 6.82 -6.26
N ALA A 109 -0.31 5.49 -6.30
CA ALA A 109 -0.17 4.65 -5.11
C ALA A 109 1.09 5.00 -4.30
N GLU A 110 2.24 5.26 -4.95
CA GLU A 110 3.47 5.72 -4.29
C GLU A 110 3.23 7.02 -3.50
N ARG A 111 2.60 8.01 -4.14
CA ARG A 111 2.28 9.29 -3.51
C ARG A 111 1.33 9.11 -2.32
N ASP A 112 0.31 8.27 -2.47
CA ASP A 112 -0.63 7.95 -1.41
C ASP A 112 0.04 7.26 -0.23
N ALA A 113 0.92 6.29 -0.47
CA ALA A 113 1.67 5.60 0.58
C ALA A 113 2.56 6.57 1.37
N ARG A 114 3.24 7.49 0.69
CA ARG A 114 4.07 8.53 1.34
C ARG A 114 3.21 9.52 2.13
N ARG A 115 2.07 9.96 1.58
CA ARG A 115 1.11 10.84 2.27
C ARG A 115 0.55 10.16 3.53
N LEU A 116 0.18 8.89 3.43
CA LEU A 116 -0.29 8.09 4.55
C LEU A 116 0.79 7.96 5.63
N LEU A 117 2.01 7.56 5.26
CA LEU A 117 3.14 7.43 6.18
C LEU A 117 3.40 8.73 6.95
N HIS A 118 3.41 9.86 6.24
CA HIS A 118 3.58 11.17 6.88
C HIS A 118 2.46 11.47 7.88
N GLY A 119 1.21 11.19 7.52
CA GLY A 119 0.05 11.43 8.38
C GLY A 119 -0.02 10.56 9.64
N ILE A 120 0.58 9.37 9.64
CA ILE A 120 0.53 8.44 10.79
C ILE A 120 1.78 8.46 11.66
N ARG A 121 2.88 9.07 11.20
CA ARG A 121 4.20 8.94 11.86
C ARG A 121 4.20 9.42 13.31
N GLY A 122 3.56 10.55 13.58
CA GLY A 122 3.43 11.08 14.95
C GLY A 122 2.71 10.13 15.90
N VAL A 123 1.66 9.45 15.40
CA VAL A 123 0.88 8.48 16.19
C VAL A 123 1.69 7.22 16.50
N LEU A 124 2.53 6.78 15.55
CA LEU A 124 3.33 5.56 15.72
C LEU A 124 4.44 5.73 16.76
N VAL A 125 5.09 6.91 16.79
CA VAL A 125 6.19 7.20 17.73
C VAL A 125 5.71 7.61 19.12
N ASP A 126 4.45 7.98 19.28
CA ASP A 126 3.87 8.36 20.57
C ASP A 126 3.82 7.16 21.51
N GLN A 127 4.59 7.19 22.60
CA GLN A 127 4.64 6.11 23.59
C GLN A 127 3.46 6.13 24.57
N ALA A 128 2.70 7.23 24.65
CA ALA A 128 1.54 7.34 25.53
C ALA A 128 0.32 6.57 25.01
N LEU A 129 0.27 6.29 23.70
CA LEU A 129 -0.83 5.56 23.07
C LEU A 129 -0.58 4.06 23.08
N ASP A 130 -1.57 3.28 23.51
CA ASP A 130 -1.56 1.84 23.36
C ASP A 130 -1.78 1.42 21.89
N GLU A 131 -1.37 0.19 21.54
CA GLU A 131 -1.42 -0.34 20.17
C GLU A 131 -2.85 -0.32 19.57
N ARG A 132 -3.88 -0.54 20.39
CA ARG A 132 -5.28 -0.53 19.92
C ARG A 132 -5.72 0.89 19.59
N THR A 133 -5.35 1.86 20.43
CA THR A 133 -5.64 3.28 20.17
C THR A 133 -4.88 3.78 18.95
N LYS A 134 -3.58 3.46 18.82
CA LYS A 134 -2.81 3.73 17.59
C LYS A 134 -3.49 3.14 16.37
N GLY A 135 -3.91 1.87 16.45
CA GLY A 135 -4.58 1.18 15.36
C GLY A 135 -5.88 1.85 14.91
N LYS A 136 -6.70 2.34 15.86
CA LYS A 136 -7.92 3.09 15.53
C LYS A 136 -7.62 4.38 14.78
N VAL A 137 -6.63 5.16 15.25
CA VAL A 137 -6.26 6.42 14.60
C VAL A 137 -5.67 6.17 13.21
N VAL A 138 -4.72 5.23 13.09
CA VAL A 138 -4.09 4.84 11.81
C VAL A 138 -5.14 4.37 10.80
N ARG A 139 -6.08 3.53 11.24
CA ARG A 139 -7.19 3.08 10.39
C ARG A 139 -8.09 4.24 9.97
N GLY A 140 -8.43 5.14 10.89
CA GLY A 140 -9.25 6.32 10.60
C GLY A 140 -8.61 7.25 9.56
N VAL A 141 -7.31 7.50 9.68
CA VAL A 141 -6.54 8.27 8.68
C VAL A 141 -6.61 7.58 7.32
N ALA A 142 -6.35 6.26 7.26
CA ALA A 142 -6.38 5.51 6.00
C ALA A 142 -7.76 5.48 5.33
N GLU A 143 -8.84 5.36 6.11
CA GLU A 143 -10.20 5.30 5.55
C GLU A 143 -10.73 6.68 5.13
N GLY A 144 -10.39 7.74 5.87
CA GLY A 144 -10.82 9.11 5.56
C GLY A 144 -9.94 9.83 4.54
N GLY A 145 -8.73 9.33 4.27
CA GLY A 145 -7.72 10.06 3.50
C GLY A 145 -7.77 9.90 1.99
N GLY A 146 -8.74 9.17 1.42
CA GLY A 146 -8.88 9.00 -0.03
C GLY A 146 -7.67 8.36 -0.71
N PHE A 147 -7.06 7.36 -0.07
CA PHE A 147 -5.87 6.68 -0.58
C PHE A 147 -6.23 5.52 -1.53
N TYR A 148 -5.25 5.08 -2.32
CA TYR A 148 -5.33 3.86 -3.13
C TYR A 148 -5.92 2.69 -2.34
N ARG A 149 -6.98 2.07 -2.89
CA ARG A 149 -7.81 1.07 -2.21
C ARG A 149 -7.04 -0.08 -1.56
N HIS A 150 -5.96 -0.54 -2.18
CA HIS A 150 -5.17 -1.66 -1.64
C HIS A 150 -4.32 -1.24 -0.43
N LEU A 151 -3.89 0.03 -0.36
CA LEU A 151 -3.25 0.58 0.86
C LEU A 151 -4.25 0.60 2.01
N VAL A 152 -5.47 1.08 1.77
CA VAL A 152 -6.53 1.13 2.80
C VAL A 152 -6.85 -0.27 3.29
N SER A 153 -7.05 -1.23 2.38
CA SER A 153 -7.30 -2.64 2.71
C SER A 153 -6.15 -3.27 3.51
N LEU A 154 -4.90 -3.01 3.14
CA LEU A 154 -3.73 -3.49 3.87
C LEU A 154 -3.71 -2.92 5.30
N VAL A 155 -3.89 -1.61 5.47
CA VAL A 155 -3.90 -0.96 6.80
C VAL A 155 -5.00 -1.56 7.67
N ARG A 156 -6.22 -1.70 7.13
CA ARG A 156 -7.34 -2.32 7.84
C ARG A 156 -6.99 -3.72 8.32
N MET A 157 -6.41 -4.55 7.46
CA MET A 157 -5.99 -5.91 7.81
C MET A 157 -4.88 -5.91 8.88
N LEU A 158 -3.86 -5.06 8.75
CA LEU A 158 -2.74 -5.01 9.71
C LEU A 158 -3.19 -4.54 11.09
N VAL A 159 -4.05 -3.53 11.14
CA VAL A 159 -4.68 -3.06 12.40
C VAL A 159 -5.53 -4.16 13.02
N ALA A 160 -6.35 -4.86 12.23
CA ALA A 160 -7.17 -5.96 12.74
C ALA A 160 -6.34 -7.12 13.32
N LYS A 161 -5.12 -7.31 12.81
CA LYS A 161 -4.15 -8.31 13.30
C LYS A 161 -3.28 -7.81 14.46
N GLY A 162 -3.50 -6.58 14.96
CA GLY A 162 -2.67 -5.99 16.02
C GLY A 162 -1.23 -5.73 15.58
N ARG A 163 -1.00 -5.45 14.29
CA ARG A 163 0.33 -5.21 13.70
C ARG A 163 0.45 -3.78 13.19
N VAL A 164 0.15 -2.79 14.01
CA VAL A 164 0.14 -1.37 13.59
C VAL A 164 1.56 -0.90 13.29
N GLY A 165 2.55 -1.34 14.07
CA GLY A 165 3.97 -1.06 13.79
C GLY A 165 4.45 -1.50 12.40
N LEU A 166 3.84 -2.54 11.82
CA LEU A 166 4.21 -3.01 10.47
C LEU A 166 3.76 -2.04 9.37
N VAL A 167 2.79 -1.15 9.64
CA VAL A 167 2.26 -0.23 8.63
C VAL A 167 3.35 0.72 8.13
N GLU A 168 4.15 1.30 9.03
CA GLU A 168 5.27 2.18 8.66
C GLU A 168 6.29 1.44 7.80
N GLU A 169 6.73 0.27 8.24
CA GLU A 169 7.70 -0.53 7.49
C GLU A 169 7.23 -0.87 6.07
N VAL A 170 5.94 -1.22 5.91
CA VAL A 170 5.40 -1.54 4.58
C VAL A 170 5.35 -0.30 3.69
N MET A 171 4.92 0.86 4.21
CA MET A 171 4.88 2.09 3.42
C MET A 171 6.27 2.56 3.00
N GLU A 172 7.26 2.43 3.89
CA GLU A 172 8.66 2.75 3.59
C GLU A 172 9.24 1.80 2.53
N GLU A 173 9.05 0.48 2.70
CA GLU A 173 9.53 -0.52 1.74
C GLU A 173 8.83 -0.37 0.39
N PHE A 174 7.53 -0.08 0.36
CA PHE A 174 6.79 0.18 -0.87
C PHE A 174 7.35 1.38 -1.62
N GLY A 175 7.60 2.50 -0.93
CA GLY A 175 8.26 3.67 -1.50
C GLY A 175 9.64 3.34 -2.07
N ARG A 176 10.45 2.58 -1.31
CA ARG A 176 11.80 2.15 -1.72
C ARG A 176 11.78 1.30 -2.99
N ILE A 177 10.83 0.36 -3.11
CA ILE A 177 10.68 -0.44 -4.33
C ILE A 177 10.29 0.47 -5.49
N CYS A 178 9.32 1.38 -5.30
CA CYS A 178 8.90 2.33 -6.34
C CYS A 178 10.06 3.20 -6.84
N ASP A 179 10.97 3.61 -5.96
CA ASP A 179 12.16 4.36 -6.33
C ASP A 179 13.10 3.57 -7.23
N GLY A 180 13.37 2.32 -6.87
CA GLY A 180 14.19 1.42 -7.68
C GLY A 180 13.60 1.21 -9.07
N LEU A 181 12.27 1.05 -9.14
CA LEU A 181 11.55 0.86 -10.41
C LEU A 181 11.51 2.11 -11.28
N SER A 182 11.49 3.30 -10.67
CA SER A 182 11.43 4.59 -11.39
C SER A 182 12.81 5.18 -11.70
N GLY A 183 13.89 4.47 -11.37
CA GLY A 183 15.26 5.00 -11.44
C GLY A 183 15.50 6.19 -10.51
N THR A 184 14.67 6.37 -9.48
CA THR A 184 14.82 7.49 -8.54
C THR A 184 15.99 7.24 -7.60
N ARG A 185 16.92 8.18 -7.54
CA ARG A 185 18.03 8.16 -6.59
C ARG A 185 17.62 8.85 -5.29
N ALA A 186 17.47 8.09 -4.22
CA ALA A 186 17.27 8.64 -2.88
C ALA A 186 18.63 8.98 -2.24
N VAL A 187 18.75 10.18 -1.68
CA VAL A 187 19.96 10.66 -0.99
C VAL A 187 19.56 11.26 0.36
N VAL A 188 20.37 11.00 1.39
CA VAL A 188 20.21 11.58 2.73
C VAL A 188 21.29 12.64 2.93
N VAL A 189 20.89 13.83 3.39
CA VAL A 189 21.80 14.92 3.74
C VAL A 189 21.65 15.23 5.22
N SER A 190 22.77 15.22 5.94
CA SER A 190 22.79 15.48 7.38
C SER A 190 23.49 16.81 7.69
N SER A 191 22.92 17.61 8.59
CA SER A 191 23.55 18.86 9.09
C SER A 191 23.17 19.15 10.55
N LYS A 192 23.94 20.00 11.22
CA LYS A 192 23.71 20.39 12.63
C LYS A 192 22.43 21.24 12.85
N GLY A 193 22.00 21.96 11.82
CA GLY A 193 20.78 22.76 11.82
C GLY A 193 19.86 22.39 10.67
N ASP A 194 18.73 23.07 10.62
CA ASP A 194 17.80 23.01 9.51
C ASP A 194 18.49 23.56 8.25
N MET A 195 18.09 23.05 7.09
CA MET A 195 18.70 23.42 5.81
C MET A 195 17.62 23.96 4.89
N GLU A 196 17.91 25.09 4.26
CA GLU A 196 17.00 25.75 3.33
C GLU A 196 16.69 24.87 2.11
N ASP A 197 15.46 25.01 1.60
CA ASP A 197 14.96 24.26 0.46
C ASP A 197 15.77 24.56 -0.81
N GLU A 198 16.25 25.80 -1.00
CA GLU A 198 17.13 26.15 -2.12
C GLU A 198 18.42 25.32 -2.10
N ARG A 199 19.00 25.11 -0.91
CA ARG A 199 20.23 24.32 -0.74
C ARG A 199 19.96 22.83 -0.97
N LEU A 200 18.82 22.32 -0.53
CA LEU A 200 18.38 20.96 -0.83
C LEU A 200 18.20 20.74 -2.34
N LEU A 201 17.60 21.70 -3.03
CA LEU A 201 17.40 21.68 -4.48
C LEU A 201 18.74 21.73 -5.23
N GLU A 202 19.68 22.56 -4.77
CA GLU A 202 21.03 22.62 -5.36
C GLU A 202 21.75 21.27 -5.24
N ILE A 203 21.68 20.64 -4.06
CA ILE A 203 22.23 19.29 -3.85
C ILE A 203 21.55 18.28 -4.76
N ALA A 204 20.22 18.30 -4.87
CA ALA A 204 19.48 17.41 -5.74
C ALA A 204 19.94 17.51 -7.20
N ARG A 205 20.11 18.74 -7.73
CA ARG A 205 20.61 19.00 -9.08
C ARG A 205 22.04 18.47 -9.27
N LYS A 206 22.93 18.72 -8.31
CA LYS A 206 24.32 18.21 -8.36
C LYS A 206 24.37 16.69 -8.37
N VAL A 207 23.59 16.04 -7.51
CA VAL A 207 23.45 14.57 -7.48
C VAL A 207 22.87 14.05 -8.79
N GLN A 208 21.87 14.72 -9.35
CA GLN A 208 21.24 14.31 -10.59
C GLN A 208 22.25 14.33 -11.74
N LYS A 209 22.99 15.43 -11.88
CA LYS A 209 24.05 15.57 -12.89
C LYS A 209 25.16 14.53 -12.72
N ALA A 210 25.56 14.22 -11.48
CA ALA A 210 26.63 13.26 -11.20
C ALA A 210 26.20 11.79 -11.36
N SER A 211 24.95 11.46 -11.02
CA SER A 211 24.45 10.08 -11.04
C SER A 211 23.78 9.66 -12.34
N GLY A 212 23.36 10.62 -13.17
CA GLY A 212 22.54 10.37 -14.37
C GLY A 212 21.12 9.88 -14.05
N ALA A 213 20.70 9.90 -12.78
CA ALA A 213 19.38 9.43 -12.39
C ALA A 213 18.28 10.35 -12.97
N PRO A 214 17.18 9.80 -13.50
CA PRO A 214 16.07 10.61 -14.03
C PRO A 214 15.40 11.47 -12.95
N ARG A 215 15.42 11.02 -11.69
CA ARG A 215 14.84 11.73 -10.55
C ARG A 215 15.75 11.55 -9.34
N VAL A 216 15.92 12.62 -8.56
CA VAL A 216 16.62 12.58 -7.27
C VAL A 216 15.65 12.99 -6.19
N ARG A 217 15.66 12.27 -5.07
CA ARG A 217 14.95 12.68 -3.86
C ARG A 217 15.93 12.86 -2.72
N VAL A 218 15.91 14.03 -2.11
CA VAL A 218 16.77 14.38 -0.98
C VAL A 218 15.95 14.32 0.30
N ARG A 219 16.49 13.65 1.32
CA ARG A 219 15.95 13.64 2.68
C ARG A 219 16.93 14.36 3.60
N HIS A 220 16.47 15.39 4.28
CA HIS A 220 17.27 16.09 5.29
C HIS A 220 17.14 15.40 6.66
N VAL A 221 18.25 15.25 7.37
CA VAL A 221 18.30 14.75 8.75
C VAL A 221 19.11 15.71 9.60
N ARG A 222 18.46 16.31 10.60
CA ARG A 222 19.16 17.15 11.57
C ARG A 222 19.93 16.26 12.54
N MET A 223 21.22 16.50 12.67
CA MET A 223 22.04 15.87 13.71
C MET A 223 21.89 16.64 15.01
N LEU A 224 21.47 15.95 16.07
CA LEU A 224 21.51 16.51 17.42
C LEU A 224 22.98 16.62 17.84
N ALA A 225 23.36 17.77 18.40
CA ALA A 225 24.66 17.91 19.04
C ALA A 225 24.68 16.97 20.26
N ALA A 226 25.69 16.10 20.34
CA ALA A 226 25.96 15.24 21.47
C ALA A 226 26.57 16.03 22.63
#